data_AF-A0A7G9B7V1-F1
#
_entry.id   AF-A0A7G9B7V1-F1
#
_cell.length_a   1.000
_cell.length_b   1.000
_cell.length_c   1.000
_cell.angle_alpha   90.00
_cell.angle_beta   90.00
_cell.angle_gamma   90.00
#
_symmetry.space_group_name_H-M   'P 1'
#
loop_
_entity.id
_entity.type
_entity.pdbx_description
1 polymer ?
#
loop_
_entity_poly.entity_id
_entity_poly.type
_entity_poly.pdbx_seq_one_letter_code
_entity_poly.pdbx_strand_id
1 'polypeptide(L)'
;MRDQLIGCIPLDGMQLDYYLLVEETERETEHYGVKIEWEGGDCAAIAGITASQSRIEELLCLLQAGTVTPATLWDVVEDWL
;
A
#
# COMPACT_ATOMS: atom_id res chain seq x y z
N MET A 1 -6.99 -9.15 -9.41
CA MET A 1 -6.12 -8.28 -8.61
C MET A 1 -5.62 -7.16 -9.51
N ARG A 2 -5.89 -5.91 -9.14
CA ARG A 2 -5.51 -4.70 -9.88
C ARG A 2 -4.68 -3.83 -8.94
N ASP A 3 -3.59 -3.26 -9.43
CA ASP A 3 -2.77 -2.29 -8.72
C ASP A 3 -2.93 -0.90 -9.33
N GLN A 4 -3.11 0.11 -8.48
CA GLN A 4 -3.27 1.50 -8.88
C GLN A 4 -2.23 2.36 -8.18
N LEU A 5 -1.38 3.06 -8.93
CA LEU A 5 -0.43 4.01 -8.36
C LEU A 5 -1.20 5.19 -7.75
N ILE A 6 -1.01 5.42 -6.45
CA ILE A 6 -1.68 6.47 -5.67
C ILE A 6 -0.74 7.64 -5.41
N GLY A 7 0.55 7.37 -5.20
CA GLY A 7 1.52 8.40 -4.91
C GLY A 7 2.95 7.94 -5.15
N CYS A 8 3.83 8.91 -5.38
CA CYS A 8 5.27 8.69 -5.48
C CYS A 8 5.99 9.74 -4.62
N ILE A 9 6.97 9.28 -3.85
CA ILE A 9 7.78 10.13 -2.97
C ILE A 9 9.26 9.93 -3.32
N PRO A 10 10.01 11.00 -3.62
CA PRO A 10 11.46 10.89 -3.74
C PRO A 10 12.08 10.78 -2.35
N LEU A 11 12.82 9.69 -2.09
CA LEU A 11 13.57 9.46 -0.85
C LEU A 11 15.02 9.06 -1.17
N ASP A 12 15.97 9.81 -0.62
CA ASP A 12 17.42 9.57 -0.80
C ASP A 12 17.88 9.49 -2.27
N GLY A 13 17.20 10.21 -3.17
CA GLY A 13 17.48 10.18 -4.61
C GLY A 13 16.91 8.98 -5.37
N MET A 14 16.14 8.13 -4.69
CA MET A 14 15.36 7.02 -5.26
C MET A 14 13.87 7.32 -5.17
N GLN A 15 13.07 6.73 -6.06
CA GLN A 15 11.62 6.88 -6.03
C GLN A 15 10.95 5.77 -5.20
N LEU A 16 9.99 6.19 -4.38
CA LEU A 16 9.15 5.32 -3.58
C LEU A 16 7.71 5.41 -4.06
N ASP A 17 7.22 4.33 -4.68
CA ASP A 17 5.92 4.26 -5.31
C ASP A 17 4.92 3.51 -4.44
N TYR A 18 3.78 4.13 -4.18
CA TYR A 18 2.70 3.59 -3.36
C TYR A 18 1.53 3.20 -4.25
N TYR A 19 1.17 1.94 -4.21
CA TYR A 19 0.10 1.34 -4.99
C TYR A 19 -1.02 0.85 -4.08
N LEU A 20 -2.26 1.11 -4.49
CA LEU A 20 -3.45 0.49 -3.95
C LEU A 20 -3.68 -0.84 -4.66
N LEU A 21 -3.82 -1.91 -3.90
CA LEU A 21 -4.22 -3.22 -4.42
C LEU A 21 -5.72 -3.38 -4.26
N VAL A 22 -6.41 -3.75 -5.34
CA VAL A 22 -7.84 -4.03 -5.35
C VAL A 22 -8.07 -5.46 -5.83
N GLU A 23 -8.73 -6.23 -4.99
CA GLU A 23 -9.11 -7.61 -5.22
C GLU A 23 -10.63 -7.74 -5.20
N GLU A 24 -11.20 -7.95 -6.38
CA GLU A 24 -12.62 -8.24 -6.54
C GLU A 24 -12.87 -9.71 -6.19
N THR A 25 -13.71 -9.98 -5.19
CA THR A 25 -14.10 -11.34 -4.81
C THR A 25 -15.42 -11.75 -5.48
N GLU A 26 -15.68 -13.07 -5.53
CA GLU A 26 -16.90 -13.64 -6.13
C GLU A 26 -18.21 -13.18 -5.45
N ARG A 27 -18.13 -12.52 -4.29
CA ARG A 27 -19.28 -11.99 -3.53
C ARG A 27 -19.50 -10.48 -3.73
N GLU A 28 -18.99 -9.92 -4.83
CA GLU A 28 -19.06 -8.47 -5.12
C GLU A 28 -18.45 -7.61 -3.99
N THR A 29 -17.56 -8.21 -3.18
CA THR A 29 -16.85 -7.51 -2.12
C THR A 29 -15.44 -7.23 -2.60
N GLU A 30 -15.06 -5.96 -2.58
CA GLU A 30 -13.70 -5.52 -2.90
C GLU A 30 -12.84 -5.61 -1.64
N HIS A 31 -11.76 -6.37 -1.73
CA HIS A 31 -10.72 -6.41 -0.73
C HIS A 31 -9.59 -5.50 -1.19
N TYR A 32 -9.16 -4.64 -0.29
CA TYR A 32 -8.13 -3.66 -0.55
C TYR A 32 -6.86 -4.02 0.21
N GLY A 33 -5.74 -3.74 -0.43
CA GLY A 33 -4.40 -3.88 0.11
C GLY A 33 -3.52 -2.73 -0.35
N VAL A 34 -2.24 -2.79 0.01
CA VAL A 34 -1.24 -1.81 -0.40
C VAL A 34 0.00 -2.51 -0.92
N LYS A 35 0.69 -1.84 -1.84
CA LYS A 35 1.99 -2.24 -2.33
C LYS A 35 2.91 -1.03 -2.34
N ILE A 36 4.14 -1.22 -1.92
CA ILE A 36 5.18 -0.20 -1.94
C ILE A 36 6.34 -0.75 -2.75
N GLU A 37 6.77 0.00 -3.75
CA GLU A 37 7.94 -0.31 -4.57
C GLU A 37 9.00 0.76 -4.40
N TRP A 38 10.22 0.30 -4.18
CA TRP A 38 11.39 1.13 -4.04
C TRP A 38 12.25 0.95 -5.29
N GLU A 39 12.66 2.06 -5.93
CA GLU A 39 13.43 2.04 -7.19
C GLU A 39 14.74 1.23 -7.10
N GLY A 40 15.32 1.13 -5.89
CA GLY A 40 16.48 0.27 -5.58
C GLY A 40 16.21 -1.25 -5.61
N GLY A 41 14.99 -1.69 -5.90
CA GLY A 41 14.62 -3.10 -6.11
C GLY A 41 13.85 -3.77 -4.97
N ASP A 42 13.65 -3.07 -3.85
CA ASP A 42 12.82 -3.54 -2.74
C ASP A 42 11.33 -3.36 -3.07
N CYS A 43 10.53 -4.39 -2.84
CA CYS A 43 9.10 -4.38 -3.11
C CYS A 43 8.38 -5.16 -2.02
N ALA A 44 7.31 -4.58 -1.49
CA ALA A 44 6.44 -5.24 -0.52
C ALA A 44 4.98 -5.01 -0.91
N ALA A 45 4.18 -6.07 -0.84
CA ALA A 45 2.77 -6.05 -1.17
C ALA A 45 1.99 -6.83 -0.12
N ILE A 46 0.93 -6.22 0.42
CA ILE A 46 0.03 -6.84 1.38
C ILE A 46 -1.38 -6.67 0.84
N ALA A 47 -1.98 -7.80 0.45
CA ALA A 47 -3.33 -7.85 -0.09
C ALA A 47 -4.34 -8.17 1.02
N GLY A 48 -5.62 -7.87 0.80
CA GLY A 48 -6.69 -8.25 1.72
C GLY A 48 -6.65 -7.62 3.11
N ILE A 49 -6.05 -6.45 3.28
CA ILE A 49 -5.97 -5.71 4.55
C ILE A 49 -7.37 -5.35 5.06
N THR A 50 -8.22 -4.82 4.18
CA THR A 50 -9.56 -4.36 4.56
C THR A 50 -10.52 -4.44 3.38
N ALA A 51 -11.81 -4.69 3.63
CA ALA A 51 -12.85 -4.65 2.61
C ALA A 51 -13.50 -3.25 2.44
N SER A 52 -12.84 -2.20 2.97
CA SER A 52 -13.36 -0.83 2.97
C SER A 52 -12.39 0.13 2.28
N GLN A 53 -12.83 0.71 1.15
CA GLN A 53 -12.02 1.63 0.35
C GLN A 53 -11.53 2.84 1.17
N SER A 54 -12.42 3.49 1.93
CA SER A 54 -12.03 4.65 2.72
C SER A 54 -10.98 4.34 3.80
N ARG A 55 -10.99 3.11 4.33
CA ARG A 55 -10.04 2.65 5.36
C ARG A 55 -8.65 2.47 4.75
N ILE A 56 -8.56 1.85 3.56
CA ILE A 56 -7.28 1.67 2.87
C ILE A 56 -6.72 3.00 2.35
N GLU A 57 -7.57 3.94 1.95
CA GLU A 57 -7.14 5.28 1.53
C GLU A 57 -6.52 6.07 2.69
N GLU A 58 -7.11 5.97 3.89
CA GLU A 58 -6.54 6.56 5.10
C GLU A 58 -5.17 5.95 5.41
N LEU A 59 -5.05 4.61 5.37
CA LEU A 59 -3.78 3.92 5.54
C LEU A 59 -2.74 4.38 4.51
N LEU A 60 -3.10 4.48 3.23
CA LEU A 60 -2.20 4.98 2.19
C LEU A 60 -1.72 6.41 2.44
N CYS A 61 -2.59 7.27 2.99
CA CYS A 61 -2.19 8.62 3.40
C CYS A 61 -1.18 8.58 4.56
N LEU A 62 -1.40 7.71 5.54
CA LEU A 62 -0.47 7.49 6.66
C LEU A 62 0.88 6.93 6.19
N LEU A 63 0.88 5.95 5.29
CA LEU A 63 2.09 5.36 4.72
C LEU A 63 2.93 6.41 3.98
N GLN A 64 2.28 7.25 3.17
CA GLN A 64 2.94 8.35 2.47
C GLN A 64 3.47 9.42 3.43
N ALA A 65 2.67 9.83 4.41
CA ALA A 65 3.08 10.83 5.40
C ALA A 65 4.24 10.34 6.27
N GLY A 66 4.27 9.06 6.61
CA GLY A 66 5.33 8.41 7.37
C GLY A 66 6.56 8.03 6.53
N THR A 67 6.51 8.20 5.20
CA THR A 67 7.55 7.72 4.27
C THR A 67 7.88 6.24 4.51
N VAL A 68 6.83 5.42 4.59
CA VAL A 68 6.95 4.00 4.94
C VAL A 68 7.60 3.26 3.79
N THR A 69 8.69 2.56 4.09
CA THR A 69 9.45 1.77 3.13
C THR A 69 8.89 0.35 3.02
N PRO A 70 9.20 -0.41 1.95
CA PRO A 70 8.80 -1.81 1.82
C PRO A 70 9.18 -2.66 3.04
N ALA A 71 10.34 -2.39 3.65
CA ALA A 71 10.84 -3.11 4.82
C ALA A 71 10.02 -2.85 6.10
N THR A 72 9.45 -1.65 6.23
CA THR A 72 8.64 -1.22 7.38
C THR A 72 7.13 -1.36 7.15
N LEU A 73 6.72 -1.70 5.92
CA LEU A 73 5.31 -1.77 5.54
C LEU A 73 4.53 -2.72 6.45
N TRP A 74 5.07 -3.91 6.68
CA TRP A 74 4.41 -4.94 7.48
C TRP A 74 4.16 -4.48 8.92
N ASP A 75 5.16 -3.84 9.55
CA ASP A 75 5.09 -3.34 10.92
C ASP A 75 3.98 -2.28 11.08
N VAL A 76 3.89 -1.35 10.13
CA VAL A 76 2.86 -0.29 10.13
C VAL A 76 1.46 -0.85 9.88
N VAL A 77 1.33 -1.84 8.99
CA VAL A 77 0.04 -2.49 8.73
C VAL A 77 -0.41 -3.31 9.92
N GLU A 78 0.50 -4.01 10.62
CA GLU A 78 0.17 -4.74 11.85
C GLU A 78 -0.25 -3.81 12.99
N ASP A 79 0.38 -2.65 13.17
CA ASP A 79 -0.03 -1.66 14.20
C ASP A 79 -1.41 -1.04 13.92
N TRP A 80 -1.79 -0.97 12.63
CA TRP A 80 -3.04 -0.38 12.20
C TRP A 80 -4.26 -1.31 12.30
N LEU A 81 -4.07 -2.63 12.25
CA LEU A 81 -5.14 -3.66 12.24
C LEU A 81 -5.77 -3.89 13.62
#